data_AF-A0AAV9L1A0-F1
#
_entry.id   AF-A0AAV9L1A0-F1
#
_cell.length_a   1.000
_cell.length_b   1.000
_cell.length_c   1.000
_cell.angle_alpha   90.00
_cell.angle_beta   90.00
_cell.angle_gamma   90.00
#
_symmetry.space_group_name_H-M   'P 1'
#
loop_
_entity.id
_entity.type
_entity.pdbx_description
1 polymer ?
#
loop_
_entity_poly.entity_id
_entity_poly.type
_entity_poly.pdbx_seq_one_letter_code
_entity_poly.pdbx_strand_id
1 'polypeptide(L)'
;MDVVETCGKETTLSSGEPSNKRSIPSIDDDEVVGFENDAEIIMKKLTGTTKELDVLSIFGMPGLGKTTLARKVYNNPSIVNHFDVKVWCVVSQAYTRTMLLVEIFKQAINKECKIKENDNVADMLRKILIGKRYLIVLDDIWEVEAWEDLRLCFPRGENGCRVVVTTRIEQVAKHLLHRSDPYSLRFLTMEESWVLLQKKVFRGENCPSNLVEAGLQIAQHCKGLPLVVVLIAGIIAKMRREASL
;
A
#
# COMPACT_ATOMS: atom_id res chain seq x y z
N MET A 1 42.73 1.33 55.69
CA MET A 1 41.91 2.26 56.47
C MET A 1 40.65 2.52 55.67
N ASP A 2 39.71 1.60 55.90
CA ASP A 2 38.27 1.73 55.97
C ASP A 2 37.58 3.09 55.81
N VAL A 3 36.47 3.03 55.04
CA VAL A 3 35.09 3.53 55.30
C VAL A 3 34.93 5.06 55.17
N VAL A 4 34.01 5.59 54.35
CA VAL A 4 32.54 5.50 54.54
C VAL A 4 31.71 5.50 53.23
N GLU A 5 30.69 4.63 53.24
CA GLU A 5 29.44 4.58 52.45
C GLU A 5 28.73 5.94 52.30
N THR A 6 27.91 6.20 51.26
CA THR A 6 26.49 5.78 51.23
C THR A 6 25.85 5.64 49.83
N CYS A 7 25.29 4.44 49.65
CA CYS A 7 24.04 3.99 49.02
C CYS A 7 23.11 4.97 48.25
N GLY A 8 22.77 4.59 47.00
CA GLY A 8 21.57 4.98 46.28
C GLY A 8 21.19 3.91 45.25
N LYS A 9 20.14 3.14 45.54
CA LYS A 9 19.65 1.93 44.84
C LYS A 9 19.18 2.20 43.40
N GLU A 10 19.66 1.42 42.43
CA GLU A 10 18.91 1.14 41.20
C GLU A 10 18.24 -0.24 41.32
N THR A 11 16.92 -0.21 41.35
CA THR A 11 16.06 -1.39 41.49
C THR A 11 15.94 -2.10 40.15
N THR A 12 16.60 -3.25 40.02
CA THR A 12 16.22 -4.30 39.06
C THR A 12 14.84 -4.85 39.43
N LEU A 13 13.90 -4.81 38.48
CA LEU A 13 12.69 -5.61 38.50
C LEU A 13 12.58 -6.39 37.19
N SER A 14 12.51 -7.70 37.40
CA SER A 14 12.54 -8.79 36.45
C SER A 14 11.19 -8.99 35.75
N SER A 15 11.28 -9.42 34.49
CA SER A 15 10.43 -10.37 33.76
C SER A 15 8.91 -10.41 34.03
N GLY A 16 8.12 -10.09 33.00
CA GLY A 16 6.69 -10.37 32.91
C GLY A 16 6.20 -10.43 31.46
N GLU A 17 6.28 -11.64 30.90
CA GLU A 17 5.54 -12.25 29.78
C GLU A 17 5.53 -11.66 28.34
N PRO A 18 5.65 -12.54 27.32
CA PRO A 18 5.67 -12.14 25.93
C PRO A 18 4.27 -11.72 25.50
N SER A 19 4.15 -10.48 25.05
CA SER A 19 2.96 -10.05 24.31
C SER A 19 2.76 -11.02 23.16
N ASN A 20 1.68 -11.80 23.27
CA ASN A 20 1.24 -12.78 22.31
C ASN A 20 0.81 -12.01 21.05
N LYS A 21 1.78 -11.54 20.27
CA LYS A 21 1.55 -11.04 18.92
C LYS A 21 0.97 -12.23 18.18
N ARG A 22 -0.36 -12.23 18.01
CA ARG A 22 -1.00 -13.04 16.98
C ARG A 22 -0.28 -12.66 15.70
N SER A 23 0.68 -13.49 15.31
CA SER A 23 1.32 -13.43 14.02
C SER A 23 0.20 -13.65 13.03
N ILE A 24 -0.28 -12.55 12.45
CA ILE A 24 -1.04 -12.60 11.22
C ILE A 24 -0.13 -13.41 10.28
N PRO A 25 -0.59 -14.55 9.74
CA PRO A 25 0.24 -15.35 8.86
C PRO A 25 0.79 -14.42 7.80
N SER A 26 2.11 -14.40 7.64
CA SER A 26 2.77 -13.70 6.56
C SER A 26 2.04 -14.07 5.27
N ILE A 27 1.47 -13.06 4.62
CA ILE A 27 0.83 -13.19 3.32
C ILE A 27 1.97 -13.27 2.31
N ASP A 28 2.73 -14.37 2.36
CA ASP A 28 3.71 -14.71 1.33
C ASP A 28 3.02 -15.69 0.38
N ASP A 29 2.37 -15.10 -0.62
CA ASP A 29 2.49 -15.39 -2.05
C ASP A 29 1.36 -14.61 -2.74
N ASP A 30 1.70 -13.35 -3.07
CA ASP A 30 0.86 -12.27 -3.60
C ASP A 30 0.53 -12.49 -5.09
N GLU A 31 -0.08 -13.62 -5.44
CA GLU A 31 -0.77 -13.69 -6.73
C GLU A 31 -2.10 -12.93 -6.61
N VAL A 32 -2.01 -11.62 -6.78
CA VAL A 32 -3.13 -10.69 -6.78
C VAL A 32 -4.05 -11.01 -7.95
N VAL A 33 -5.17 -11.69 -7.67
CA VAL A 33 -6.17 -12.14 -8.66
C VAL A 33 -7.06 -10.99 -9.14
N GLY A 34 -7.31 -10.93 -10.44
CA GLY A 34 -8.36 -10.10 -11.04
C GLY A 34 -7.97 -8.65 -11.26
N PHE A 35 -6.68 -8.32 -11.09
CA PHE A 35 -6.13 -6.98 -11.29
C PHE A 35 -5.13 -6.94 -12.45
N GLU A 36 -5.05 -7.99 -13.28
CA GLU A 36 -4.13 -8.06 -14.43
C GLU A 36 -4.38 -6.89 -15.39
N ASN A 37 -5.61 -6.78 -15.91
CA ASN A 37 -5.98 -5.71 -16.84
C ASN A 37 -5.88 -4.32 -16.19
N ASP A 38 -6.34 -4.19 -14.95
CA ASP A 38 -6.27 -2.94 -14.18
C ASP A 38 -4.81 -2.48 -14.01
N ALA A 39 -3.90 -3.41 -13.69
CA ALA A 39 -2.48 -3.14 -13.55
C ALA A 39 -1.86 -2.75 -14.89
N GLU A 40 -2.19 -3.42 -15.99
CA GLU A 40 -1.70 -3.06 -17.33
C GLU A 40 -2.11 -1.65 -17.74
N ILE A 41 -3.37 -1.28 -17.51
CA ILE A 41 -3.87 0.07 -17.81
C ILE A 41 -3.09 1.11 -17.01
N ILE A 42 -2.94 0.90 -15.71
CA ILE A 42 -2.20 1.81 -14.83
C ILE A 42 -0.73 1.89 -15.24
N MET A 43 -0.06 0.76 -15.49
CA MET A 43 1.33 0.72 -15.92
C MET A 43 1.53 1.52 -17.20
N LYS A 44 0.65 1.37 -18.20
CA LYS A 44 0.69 2.14 -19.44
C LYS A 44 0.56 3.64 -19.21
N LYS A 45 -0.31 4.07 -18.28
CA LYS A 45 -0.42 5.49 -17.88
C LYS A 45 0.88 5.98 -17.22
N LEU A 46 1.48 5.17 -16.35
CA LEU A 46 2.71 5.53 -15.64
C LEU A 46 3.92 5.63 -16.57
N THR A 47 4.05 4.72 -17.54
CA THR A 47 5.18 4.67 -18.48
C THR A 47 4.89 5.37 -19.81
N GLY A 48 3.85 6.21 -19.87
CA GLY A 48 3.50 6.99 -21.06
C GLY A 48 4.60 7.97 -21.46
N THR A 49 4.51 8.50 -22.69
CA THR A 49 5.54 9.37 -23.29
C THR A 49 5.51 10.82 -22.79
N THR A 50 4.54 11.21 -21.97
CA THR A 50 4.44 12.57 -21.42
C THR A 50 5.58 12.83 -20.45
N LYS A 51 6.25 13.97 -20.65
CA LYS A 51 7.42 14.35 -19.85
C LYS A 51 7.04 15.11 -18.59
N GLU A 52 5.91 15.80 -18.60
CA GLU A 52 5.43 16.55 -17.46
C GLU A 52 4.98 15.62 -16.32
N LEU A 53 4.97 16.16 -15.11
CA LEU A 53 4.40 15.50 -13.95
C LEU A 53 2.93 15.14 -14.22
N ASP A 54 2.54 13.93 -13.85
CA ASP A 54 1.14 13.51 -13.82
C ASP A 54 0.76 12.91 -12.46
N VAL A 55 -0.52 13.06 -12.12
CA VAL A 55 -1.13 12.52 -10.90
C VAL A 55 -2.21 11.54 -11.32
N LEU A 56 -2.03 10.27 -10.94
CA LEU A 56 -2.98 9.20 -11.20
C LEU A 56 -3.68 8.79 -9.90
N SER A 57 -4.93 9.19 -9.77
CA SER A 57 -5.78 8.80 -8.64
C SER A 57 -6.44 7.46 -8.91
N ILE A 58 -6.35 6.51 -7.98
CA ILE A 58 -7.08 5.24 -7.95
C ILE A 58 -8.11 5.34 -6.83
N PHE A 59 -9.39 5.22 -7.14
CA PHE A 59 -10.46 5.37 -6.16
C PHE A 59 -11.47 4.24 -6.21
N GLY A 60 -12.29 4.15 -5.17
CA GLY A 60 -13.27 3.08 -4.98
C GLY A 60 -13.49 2.77 -3.51
N MET A 61 -14.50 1.97 -3.20
CA MET A 61 -14.90 1.70 -1.83
C MET A 61 -13.80 1.04 -0.96
N PRO A 62 -13.92 1.07 0.37
CA PRO A 62 -13.03 0.32 1.26
C PRO A 62 -13.03 -1.18 0.95
N GLY A 63 -11.88 -1.85 1.05
CA GLY A 63 -11.77 -3.29 0.82
C GLY A 63 -11.75 -3.73 -0.66
N LEU A 64 -11.81 -2.78 -1.61
CA LEU A 64 -11.82 -3.05 -3.04
C LEU A 64 -10.44 -3.40 -3.63
N GLY A 65 -9.36 -3.26 -2.85
CA GLY A 65 -8.02 -3.64 -3.28
C GLY A 65 -7.20 -2.54 -3.96
N LYS A 66 -7.54 -1.25 -3.81
CA LYS A 66 -6.78 -0.12 -4.37
C LYS A 66 -5.28 -0.16 -4.04
N THR A 67 -4.97 -0.28 -2.74
CA THR A 67 -3.60 -0.43 -2.23
C THR A 67 -2.92 -1.66 -2.81
N THR A 68 -3.65 -2.77 -2.96
CA THR A 68 -3.15 -4.02 -3.55
C THR A 68 -2.81 -3.85 -5.03
N LEU A 69 -3.69 -3.21 -5.81
CA LEU A 69 -3.46 -2.89 -7.22
C LEU A 69 -2.26 -1.94 -7.39
N ALA A 70 -2.21 -0.85 -6.62
CA ALA A 70 -1.09 0.08 -6.63
C ALA A 70 0.22 -0.63 -6.26
N ARG A 71 0.21 -1.58 -5.32
CA ARG A 71 1.39 -2.37 -4.93
C ARG A 71 1.83 -3.33 -6.03
N LYS A 72 0.89 -4.02 -6.70
CA LYS A 72 1.15 -4.89 -7.87
C LYS A 72 1.87 -4.10 -8.97
N VAL A 73 1.38 -2.90 -9.27
CA VAL A 73 1.99 -1.99 -10.25
C VAL A 73 3.36 -1.51 -9.77
N TYR A 74 3.44 -1.00 -8.53
CA TYR A 74 4.67 -0.45 -7.97
C TYR A 74 5.79 -1.47 -7.99
N ASN A 75 5.53 -2.73 -7.65
CA ASN A 75 6.54 -3.79 -7.62
C ASN A 75 6.81 -4.43 -8.98
N ASN A 76 6.07 -4.07 -10.04
CA ASN A 76 6.26 -4.66 -11.36
C ASN A 76 7.67 -4.32 -11.90
N PRO A 77 8.43 -5.29 -12.45
CA PRO A 77 9.79 -5.05 -12.97
C PRO A 77 9.87 -3.92 -14.01
N SER A 78 8.87 -3.79 -14.89
CA SER A 78 8.82 -2.73 -15.89
C SER A 78 8.68 -1.34 -15.25
N ILE A 79 8.00 -1.24 -14.11
CA ILE A 79 7.88 0.00 -13.33
C ILE A 79 9.15 0.24 -12.52
N VAL A 80 9.68 -0.78 -11.85
CA VAL A 80 10.94 -0.70 -11.08
C VAL A 80 12.08 -0.17 -11.95
N ASN A 81 12.23 -0.69 -13.15
CA ASN A 81 13.31 -0.31 -14.07
C ASN A 81 13.05 1.03 -14.79
N HIS A 82 11.82 1.56 -14.73
CA HIS A 82 11.48 2.81 -15.40
C HIS A 82 11.81 4.05 -14.58
N PHE A 83 11.71 3.99 -13.25
CA PHE A 83 11.85 5.14 -12.34
C PHE A 83 13.17 5.10 -11.57
N ASP A 84 13.89 6.23 -11.52
CA ASP A 84 15.15 6.37 -10.77
C ASP A 84 14.91 6.38 -9.24
N VAL A 85 13.77 6.94 -8.83
CA VAL A 85 13.39 7.10 -7.43
C VAL A 85 11.97 6.59 -7.27
N LYS A 86 11.74 5.74 -6.28
CA LYS A 86 10.42 5.24 -5.95
C LYS A 86 10.16 5.39 -4.46
N VAL A 87 8.99 5.90 -4.12
CA VAL A 87 8.56 6.11 -2.74
C VAL A 87 7.13 5.62 -2.57
N TRP A 88 6.85 5.01 -1.42
CA TRP A 88 5.51 4.65 -1.00
C TRP A 88 5.25 5.20 0.40
N CYS A 89 4.34 6.15 0.52
CA CYS A 89 3.95 6.76 1.80
C CYS A 89 2.47 6.52 2.06
N VAL A 90 2.14 6.01 3.25
CA VAL A 90 0.75 5.83 3.68
C VAL A 90 0.33 7.07 4.46
N VAL A 91 -0.76 7.71 4.03
CA VAL A 91 -1.27 8.94 4.63
C VAL A 91 -2.30 8.58 5.70
N SER A 92 -1.94 8.77 6.98
CA SER A 92 -2.88 8.63 8.08
C SER A 92 -3.93 9.76 8.06
N GLN A 93 -5.12 9.51 8.63
CA GLN A 93 -6.13 10.56 8.81
C GLN A 93 -5.59 11.75 9.62
N ALA A 94 -4.92 11.46 10.74
CA ALA A 94 -4.16 12.45 11.48
C ALA A 94 -2.71 12.43 10.96
N TYR A 95 -2.46 13.14 9.86
CA TYR A 95 -1.10 13.34 9.35
C TYR A 95 -0.57 14.72 9.75
N THR A 96 0.75 14.87 9.77
CA THR A 96 1.38 16.19 9.70
C THR A 96 2.25 16.26 8.47
N ARG A 97 2.29 17.42 7.82
CA ARG A 97 3.13 17.66 6.64
C ARG A 97 4.58 17.25 6.88
N THR A 98 5.13 17.56 8.05
CA THR A 98 6.51 17.20 8.43
C THR A 98 6.73 15.68 8.47
N MET A 99 5.79 14.92 9.06
CA MET A 99 5.90 13.45 9.12
C MET A 99 5.93 12.83 7.72
N LEU A 100 5.02 13.26 6.84
CA LEU A 100 4.97 12.76 5.45
C LEU A 100 6.25 13.11 4.68
N LEU A 101 6.73 14.35 4.80
CA LEU A 101 7.96 14.79 4.12
C LEU A 101 9.19 14.01 4.60
N VAL A 102 9.31 13.76 5.91
CA VAL A 102 10.42 12.99 6.48
C VAL A 102 10.38 11.54 5.99
N GLU A 103 9.20 10.91 5.95
CA GLU A 103 9.03 9.55 5.45
C GLU A 103 9.41 9.46 3.96
N ILE A 104 8.87 10.35 3.14
CA ILE A 104 9.15 10.41 1.70
C ILE A 104 10.63 10.67 1.45
N PHE A 105 11.23 11.62 2.16
CA PHE A 105 12.64 11.96 2.04
C PHE A 105 13.55 10.77 2.36
N LYS A 106 13.31 10.08 3.48
CA LYS A 106 14.11 8.91 3.89
C LYS A 106 14.05 7.78 2.85
N GLN A 107 12.89 7.55 2.25
CA GLN A 107 12.75 6.58 1.17
C GLN A 107 13.45 7.04 -0.10
N ALA A 108 13.32 8.31 -0.48
CA ALA A 108 13.90 8.87 -1.70
C ALA A 108 15.44 8.82 -1.74
N ILE A 109 16.11 9.03 -0.59
CA ILE A 109 17.57 8.92 -0.51
C ILE A 109 18.07 7.48 -0.51
N ASN A 110 17.22 6.53 -0.12
CA ASN A 110 17.55 5.11 0.06
C ASN A 110 18.85 4.87 0.88
N LYS A 111 19.07 5.70 1.90
CA LYS A 111 20.26 5.71 2.77
C LYS A 111 19.90 6.24 4.15
N GLU A 112 20.71 5.93 5.16
CA GLU A 112 20.58 6.57 6.47
C GLU A 112 20.98 8.04 6.38
N CYS A 113 20.12 8.93 6.88
CA CYS A 113 20.40 10.36 7.01
C CYS A 113 19.83 10.87 8.32
N LYS A 114 20.63 11.65 9.05
CA LYS A 114 20.18 12.36 10.25
C LYS A 114 19.57 13.69 9.81
N ILE A 115 18.27 13.85 10.03
CA ILE A 115 17.55 15.11 9.85
C ILE A 115 17.69 15.90 11.16
N LYS A 116 18.22 17.11 11.08
CA LYS A 116 18.34 18.04 12.20
C LYS A 116 17.04 18.84 12.37
N GLU A 117 16.83 19.40 13.55
CA GLU A 117 15.63 20.15 13.90
C GLU A 117 15.35 21.35 12.95
N ASN A 118 16.40 22.02 12.49
CA ASN A 118 16.31 23.18 11.57
C ASN A 118 16.39 22.80 10.08
N ASP A 119 16.43 21.51 9.74
CA ASP A 119 16.54 21.10 8.35
C ASP A 119 15.23 21.36 7.59
N ASN A 120 15.34 22.03 6.45
CA ASN A 120 14.22 22.19 5.54
C ASN A 120 14.05 20.92 4.68
N VAL A 121 13.36 19.92 5.23
CA VAL A 121 13.14 18.63 4.59
C VAL A 121 12.46 18.77 3.22
N ALA A 122 11.57 19.75 3.05
CA ALA A 122 10.91 20.02 1.76
C ALA A 122 11.92 20.43 0.68
N ASP A 123 12.84 21.33 0.99
CA ASP A 123 13.90 21.77 0.07
C ASP A 123 14.91 20.64 -0.21
N MET A 124 15.28 19.88 0.82
CA MET A 124 16.16 18.72 0.67
C MET A 124 15.54 17.65 -0.24
N LEU A 125 14.26 17.32 -0.03
CA LEU A 125 13.52 16.40 -0.88
C LEU A 125 13.48 16.91 -2.33
N ARG A 126 13.15 18.18 -2.51
CA ARG A 126 13.10 18.80 -3.84
C ARG A 126 14.45 18.66 -4.56
N LYS A 127 15.56 18.93 -3.87
CA LYS A 127 16.93 18.82 -4.41
C LYS A 127 17.28 17.41 -4.89
N ILE A 128 16.83 16.37 -4.17
CA ILE A 128 17.06 14.96 -4.57
C ILE A 128 16.24 14.58 -5.80
N LEU A 129 15.01 15.08 -5.89
CA LEU A 129 14.08 14.74 -6.97
C LEU A 129 14.38 15.50 -8.28
N ILE A 130 15.07 16.65 -8.22
CA ILE A 130 15.44 17.41 -9.42
C ILE A 130 16.30 16.55 -10.36
N GLY A 131 15.95 16.52 -11.64
CA GLY A 131 16.69 15.77 -12.66
C GLY A 131 16.46 14.25 -12.64
N LYS A 132 15.62 13.73 -11.73
CA LYS A 132 15.25 12.32 -11.65
C LYS A 132 13.87 12.08 -12.23
N ARG A 133 13.62 10.85 -12.70
CA ARG A 133 12.29 10.32 -12.94
C ARG A 133 11.80 9.61 -11.67
N TYR A 134 10.91 10.25 -10.93
CA TYR A 134 10.39 9.68 -9.69
C TYR A 134 8.96 9.14 -9.84
N LEU A 135 8.65 8.11 -9.06
CA LEU A 135 7.30 7.62 -8.79
C LEU A 135 7.04 7.72 -7.29
N ILE A 136 6.06 8.53 -6.89
CA ILE A 136 5.65 8.66 -5.48
C ILE A 136 4.23 8.13 -5.35
N VAL A 137 4.02 7.14 -4.49
CA VAL A 137 2.69 6.64 -4.11
C VAL A 137 2.28 7.28 -2.79
N LEU A 138 1.14 7.96 -2.78
CA LEU A 138 0.46 8.46 -1.58
C LEU A 138 -0.79 7.61 -1.36
N ASP A 139 -0.70 6.68 -0.42
CA ASP A 139 -1.71 5.65 -0.19
C ASP A 139 -2.71 6.07 0.89
N ASP A 140 -3.99 5.84 0.63
CA ASP A 140 -5.15 6.13 1.48
C ASP A 140 -5.33 7.62 1.83
N ILE A 141 -5.24 8.53 0.84
CA ILE A 141 -5.56 9.95 1.04
C ILE A 141 -7.05 10.15 1.38
N TRP A 142 -7.31 10.89 2.46
CA TRP A 142 -8.66 11.24 2.94
C TRP A 142 -9.10 12.64 2.52
N GLU A 143 -8.16 13.56 2.34
CA GLU A 143 -8.42 14.98 2.14
C GLU A 143 -7.48 15.54 1.05
N VAL A 144 -7.96 16.53 0.29
CA VAL A 144 -7.19 17.12 -0.83
C VAL A 144 -5.94 17.84 -0.30
N GLU A 145 -6.06 18.38 0.90
CA GLU A 145 -5.07 19.11 1.67
C GLU A 145 -3.76 18.33 1.79
N ALA A 146 -3.82 17.00 1.97
CA ALA A 146 -2.63 16.15 2.06
C ALA A 146 -1.77 16.20 0.79
N TRP A 147 -2.42 16.27 -0.38
CA TRP A 147 -1.72 16.45 -1.64
C TRP A 147 -1.22 17.89 -1.80
N GLU A 148 -2.06 18.88 -1.49
CA GLU A 148 -1.71 20.31 -1.63
C GLU A 148 -0.49 20.70 -0.77
N ASP A 149 -0.38 20.12 0.43
CA ASP A 149 0.76 20.29 1.34
C ASP A 149 2.09 19.77 0.77
N LEU A 150 2.01 18.75 -0.08
CA LEU A 150 3.17 18.01 -0.61
C LEU A 150 3.55 18.41 -2.03
N ARG A 151 2.57 18.78 -2.88
CA ARG A 151 2.79 18.95 -4.33
C ARG A 151 3.87 19.97 -4.70
N LEU A 152 4.08 21.00 -3.86
CA LEU A 152 5.11 22.01 -4.08
C LEU A 152 6.53 21.51 -3.79
N CYS A 153 6.65 20.39 -3.07
CA CYS A 153 7.90 19.72 -2.77
C CYS A 153 8.35 18.80 -3.92
N PHE A 154 7.45 18.48 -4.86
CA PHE A 154 7.70 17.61 -6.00
C PHE A 154 8.03 18.42 -7.25
N PRO A 155 9.28 18.36 -7.77
CA PRO A 155 9.67 19.10 -8.96
C PRO A 155 8.88 18.67 -10.21
N ARG A 156 8.19 19.61 -10.86
CA ARG A 156 7.40 19.36 -12.08
C ARG A 156 8.24 19.14 -13.36
N GLY A 157 9.51 18.76 -13.23
CA GLY A 157 10.46 18.67 -14.35
C GLY A 157 9.99 17.75 -15.49
N GLU A 158 10.66 17.84 -16.63
CA GLU A 158 10.30 17.13 -17.86
C GLU A 158 10.90 15.71 -17.96
N ASN A 159 10.84 14.95 -16.87
CA ASN A 159 11.48 13.63 -16.79
C ASN A 159 10.51 12.45 -16.83
N GLY A 160 9.21 12.70 -16.97
CA GLY A 160 8.16 11.69 -16.92
C GLY A 160 7.81 11.26 -15.50
N CYS A 161 7.86 12.19 -14.55
CA CYS A 161 7.57 11.91 -13.15
C CYS A 161 6.08 11.60 -12.92
N ARG A 162 5.79 10.75 -11.94
CA ARG A 162 4.43 10.33 -11.62
C ARG A 162 4.17 10.38 -10.12
N VAL A 163 2.95 10.77 -9.77
CA VAL A 163 2.38 10.55 -8.44
C VAL A 163 1.18 9.64 -8.59
N VAL A 164 1.09 8.59 -7.79
CA VAL A 164 -0.10 7.75 -7.67
C VAL A 164 -0.76 8.05 -6.34
N VAL A 165 -2.05 8.31 -6.35
CA VAL A 165 -2.84 8.50 -5.14
C VAL A 165 -3.83 7.36 -5.04
N THR A 166 -3.99 6.74 -3.87
CA THR A 166 -5.16 5.90 -3.60
C THR A 166 -6.10 6.62 -2.64
N THR A 167 -7.40 6.58 -2.89
CA THR A 167 -8.40 7.21 -2.01
C THR A 167 -9.71 6.46 -2.03
N ARG A 168 -10.49 6.55 -0.95
CA ARG A 168 -11.85 5.99 -0.88
C ARG A 168 -12.89 6.96 -1.44
N ILE A 169 -12.51 8.22 -1.64
CA ILE A 169 -13.44 9.33 -1.85
C ILE A 169 -13.32 9.80 -3.28
N GLU A 170 -14.36 9.57 -4.08
CA GLU A 170 -14.40 9.97 -5.49
C GLU A 170 -14.18 11.47 -5.68
N GLN A 171 -14.72 12.30 -4.78
CA GLN A 171 -14.56 13.76 -4.86
C GLN A 171 -13.09 14.19 -4.67
N VAL A 172 -12.36 13.54 -3.77
CA VAL A 172 -10.91 13.76 -3.62
C VAL A 172 -10.21 13.36 -4.92
N ALA A 173 -10.51 12.17 -5.46
CA ALA A 173 -9.91 11.71 -6.70
C ALA A 173 -10.15 12.67 -7.89
N LYS A 174 -11.37 13.21 -8.01
CA LYS A 174 -11.75 14.20 -9.04
C LYS A 174 -11.08 15.56 -8.82
N HIS A 175 -10.92 15.99 -7.58
CA HIS A 175 -10.22 17.25 -7.29
C HIS A 175 -8.73 17.15 -7.65
N LEU A 176 -8.15 15.98 -7.44
CA LEU A 176 -6.76 15.67 -7.81
C LEU A 176 -6.57 15.38 -9.31
N LEU A 177 -7.61 15.58 -10.13
CA LEU A 177 -7.53 15.39 -11.57
C LEU A 177 -6.40 16.26 -12.13
N HIS A 178 -5.54 15.60 -12.91
CA HIS A 178 -4.43 16.25 -13.58
C HIS A 178 -4.48 15.98 -15.08
N ARG A 179 -3.55 15.21 -15.63
CA ARG A 179 -3.61 14.81 -17.05
C ARG A 179 -4.29 13.46 -17.22
N SER A 180 -4.12 12.57 -16.26
CA SER A 180 -4.84 11.30 -16.21
C SER A 180 -6.18 11.43 -15.51
N ASP A 181 -7.22 10.89 -16.14
CA ASP A 181 -8.51 10.70 -15.47
C ASP A 181 -8.36 9.76 -14.26
N PRO A 182 -9.05 10.06 -13.15
CA PRO A 182 -9.14 9.17 -11.99
C PRO A 182 -9.61 7.77 -12.39
N TYR A 183 -8.91 6.76 -11.91
CA TYR A 183 -9.19 5.36 -12.15
C TYR A 183 -10.15 4.82 -11.10
N SER A 184 -11.41 4.58 -11.49
CA SER A 184 -12.39 3.90 -10.65
C SER A 184 -12.08 2.40 -10.65
N LEU A 185 -11.62 1.87 -9.52
CA LEU A 185 -11.41 0.45 -9.37
C LEU A 185 -12.77 -0.25 -9.32
N ARG A 186 -12.95 -1.26 -10.17
CA ARG A 186 -14.16 -2.08 -10.21
C ARG A 186 -14.17 -3.15 -9.12
N PHE A 187 -15.33 -3.76 -8.91
CA PHE A 187 -15.44 -5.02 -8.19
C PHE A 187 -14.87 -6.18 -9.02
N LEU A 188 -14.49 -7.25 -8.34
CA LEU A 188 -14.18 -8.52 -8.98
C LEU A 188 -15.44 -9.09 -9.63
N THR A 189 -15.24 -9.76 -10.75
CA THR A 189 -16.24 -10.65 -11.35
C THR A 189 -16.52 -11.85 -10.44
N MET A 190 -17.57 -12.61 -10.74
CA MET A 190 -17.88 -13.85 -10.02
C MET A 190 -16.71 -14.84 -10.17
N GLU A 191 -16.17 -14.94 -11.37
CA GLU A 191 -15.07 -15.83 -11.74
C GLU A 191 -13.79 -15.45 -11.00
N GLU A 192 -13.41 -14.18 -10.99
CA GLU A 192 -12.25 -13.71 -10.23
C GLU A 192 -12.43 -13.89 -8.72
N SER A 193 -13.64 -13.67 -8.20
CA SER A 193 -13.98 -13.92 -6.80
C SER A 193 -13.84 -15.39 -6.44
N TRP A 194 -14.25 -16.28 -7.35
CA TRP A 194 -14.11 -17.72 -7.17
C TRP A 194 -12.65 -18.17 -7.18
N VAL A 195 -11.86 -17.69 -8.14
CA VAL A 195 -10.41 -17.96 -8.21
C VAL A 195 -9.71 -17.47 -6.94
N LEU A 196 -10.04 -16.27 -6.46
CA LEU A 196 -9.50 -15.74 -5.21
C LEU A 196 -9.91 -16.59 -4.00
N LEU A 197 -11.18 -16.99 -3.91
CA LEU A 197 -11.67 -17.85 -2.84
C LEU A 197 -10.93 -19.18 -2.81
N GLN A 198 -10.80 -19.85 -3.96
CA GLN A 198 -10.09 -21.11 -4.07
C GLN A 198 -8.64 -20.98 -3.61
N LYS A 199 -7.91 -19.98 -4.12
CA LYS A 199 -6.52 -19.75 -3.74
C LYS A 199 -6.36 -19.53 -2.24
N LYS A 200 -7.26 -18.77 -1.62
CA LYS A 200 -7.18 -18.47 -0.18
C LYS A 200 -7.60 -19.64 0.71
N VAL A 201 -8.57 -20.46 0.29
CA VAL A 201 -9.04 -21.64 1.07
C VAL A 201 -8.10 -22.82 0.91
N PHE A 202 -7.67 -23.12 -0.32
CA PHE A 202 -6.95 -24.35 -0.67
C PHE A 202 -5.44 -24.14 -0.85
N ARG A 203 -4.94 -22.90 -0.78
CA ARG A 203 -3.50 -22.59 -0.84
C ARG A 203 -2.77 -23.19 -2.06
N GLY A 204 -3.44 -23.20 -3.21
CA GLY A 204 -2.92 -23.75 -4.45
C GLY A 204 -3.31 -25.21 -4.70
N GLU A 205 -3.90 -25.91 -3.73
CA GLU A 205 -4.56 -27.19 -3.99
C GLU A 205 -5.87 -26.98 -4.77
N ASN A 206 -6.29 -28.02 -5.50
CA ASN A 206 -7.58 -28.01 -6.18
C ASN A 206 -8.73 -28.12 -5.17
N CYS A 207 -9.80 -27.37 -5.41
CA CYS A 207 -11.06 -27.51 -4.68
C CYS A 207 -11.64 -28.91 -4.94
N PRO A 208 -12.01 -29.69 -3.89
CA PRO A 208 -12.74 -30.94 -4.06
C PRO A 208 -14.03 -30.74 -4.86
N SER A 209 -14.32 -31.66 -5.79
CA SER A 209 -15.45 -31.54 -6.72
C SER A 209 -16.80 -31.35 -6.03
N ASN A 210 -17.00 -31.99 -4.87
CA ASN A 210 -18.22 -31.88 -4.06
C ASN A 210 -18.39 -30.51 -3.38
N LEU A 211 -17.35 -29.67 -3.33
CA LEU A 211 -17.39 -28.33 -2.73
C LEU A 211 -17.42 -27.20 -3.76
N VAL A 212 -17.29 -27.51 -5.05
CA VAL A 212 -17.25 -26.50 -6.13
C VAL A 212 -18.52 -25.66 -6.16
N GLU A 213 -19.69 -26.30 -6.12
CA GLU A 213 -20.99 -25.59 -6.17
C GLU A 213 -21.18 -24.66 -4.97
N ALA A 214 -20.91 -25.15 -3.76
CA ALA A 214 -20.97 -24.32 -2.55
C ALA A 214 -19.99 -23.15 -2.61
N GLY A 215 -18.78 -23.38 -3.12
CA GLY A 215 -17.77 -22.35 -3.30
C GLY A 215 -18.16 -21.27 -4.31
N LEU A 216 -18.78 -21.65 -5.43
CA LEU A 216 -19.33 -20.71 -6.41
C LEU A 216 -20.45 -19.85 -5.82
N GLN A 217 -21.37 -20.46 -5.05
CA GLN A 217 -22.42 -19.73 -4.35
C GLN A 217 -21.84 -18.71 -3.36
N ILE A 218 -20.83 -19.12 -2.57
CA ILE A 218 -20.13 -18.22 -1.66
C ILE A 218 -19.49 -17.05 -2.42
N ALA A 219 -18.78 -17.31 -3.52
CA ALA A 219 -18.16 -16.27 -4.34
C ALA A 219 -19.22 -15.30 -4.89
N GLN A 220 -20.37 -15.79 -5.35
CA GLN A 220 -21.49 -14.98 -5.80
C GLN A 220 -22.07 -14.10 -4.66
N HIS A 221 -22.15 -14.63 -3.43
CA HIS A 221 -22.61 -13.88 -2.26
C HIS A 221 -21.60 -12.83 -1.76
N CYS A 222 -20.32 -12.95 -2.11
CA CYS A 222 -19.30 -11.93 -1.82
C CYS A 222 -19.48 -10.64 -2.65
N LYS A 223 -20.30 -10.67 -3.71
CA LYS A 223 -20.59 -9.53 -4.59
C LYS A 223 -19.33 -8.81 -5.11
N GLY A 224 -18.26 -9.57 -5.35
CA GLY A 224 -17.03 -9.07 -5.96
C GLY A 224 -16.14 -8.22 -5.06
N LEU A 225 -16.42 -8.08 -3.75
CA LEU A 225 -15.57 -7.31 -2.85
C LEU A 225 -14.41 -8.19 -2.33
N PRO A 226 -13.14 -7.92 -2.71
CA PRO A 226 -12.00 -8.80 -2.36
C PRO A 226 -11.87 -9.06 -0.86
N LEU A 227 -12.06 -8.03 -0.03
CA LEU A 227 -11.95 -8.18 1.42
C LEU A 227 -12.97 -9.18 2.00
N VAL A 228 -14.19 -9.22 1.46
CA VAL A 228 -15.23 -10.18 1.90
C VAL A 228 -14.86 -11.60 1.48
N VAL A 229 -14.38 -11.77 0.24
CA VAL A 229 -13.90 -13.07 -0.25
C VAL A 229 -12.78 -13.60 0.65
N VAL A 230 -11.78 -12.78 0.95
CA VAL A 230 -10.63 -13.17 1.80
C VAL A 230 -11.07 -13.48 3.23
N LEU A 231 -12.02 -12.70 3.79
CA LEU A 231 -12.55 -12.96 5.13
C LEU A 231 -13.24 -14.32 5.22
N ILE A 232 -14.15 -14.61 4.29
CA ILE A 232 -14.88 -15.88 4.25
C ILE A 232 -13.91 -17.04 4.00
N ALA A 233 -12.96 -16.87 3.08
CA ALA A 233 -11.91 -17.86 2.84
C ALA A 233 -11.13 -18.19 4.12
N GLY A 234 -10.78 -17.18 4.91
CA GLY A 234 -10.07 -17.35 6.18
C GLY A 234 -10.89 -18.15 7.21
N ILE A 235 -12.21 -17.92 7.28
CA ILE A 235 -13.13 -18.68 8.14
C ILE A 235 -13.17 -20.15 7.71
N ILE A 236 -13.38 -20.41 6.41
CA ILE A 236 -13.44 -21.77 5.86
C ILE A 236 -12.11 -22.51 6.08
N ALA A 237 -10.98 -21.86 5.80
CA ALA A 237 -9.66 -22.44 6.01
C ALA A 237 -9.35 -22.73 7.49
N LYS A 238 -9.95 -21.98 8.42
CA LYS A 238 -9.86 -22.27 9.85
C LYS A 238 -10.70 -23.50 10.21
N MET A 239 -11.96 -23.55 9.78
CA MET A 239 -12.86 -24.69 10.02
C MET A 239 -12.30 -26.01 9.47
N ARG A 240 -11.72 -26.00 8.25
CA ARG A 240 -11.10 -27.20 7.65
C ARG A 240 -9.95 -27.74 8.50
N ARG A 241 -9.14 -26.86 9.08
CA ARG A 241 -8.04 -27.27 9.98
C ARG A 241 -8.54 -27.86 11.28
N GLU A 242 -9.58 -27.28 11.87
CA GLU A 242 -10.22 -27.79 13.10
C GLU A 242 -10.91 -29.14 12.87
N ALA A 243 -11.51 -29.37 11.71
CA ALA A 243 -12.14 -30.65 11.35
C ALA A 243 -11.14 -31.75 10.95
N SER A 244 -9.87 -31.42 10.74
CA SER A 244 -8.80 -32.37 10.40
C SER A 244 -7.97 -32.78 11.62
N LEU A 245 -8.29 -32.27 12.80
CA LEU A 245 -7.72 -32.61 14.12
C LEU A 245 -8.65 -33.57 14.85
#